data_AF-A0A0Q4P0Q8-F1
#
_entry.id   AF-A0A0Q4P0Q8-F1
#
_cell.length_a   1.000
_cell.length_b   1.000
_cell.length_c   1.000
_cell.angle_alpha   90.00
_cell.angle_beta   90.00
_cell.angle_gamma   90.00
#
_symmetry.space_group_name_H-M   'P 1'
#
loop_
_entity.id
_entity.type
_entity.pdbx_description
1 polymer ?
#
loop_
_entity_poly.entity_id
_entity_poly.type
_entity_poly.pdbx_seq_one_letter_code
_entity_poly.pdbx_strand_id
1 'polypeptide(L)'
;MRTFLHVTAGTLLGLMLTTGLTVPSLAQPTAKPAAADIDFGNDSSDWAKDGECDDPRFTGDGMADQLVDEDILKDATDCKAAFDAGKITIKDDTATAPPTVVDINPPVAPKASDIDFGDDSSEWAKDGECDDPRFTGTGSAQELVDADLRKDATDCKAAFEAGTVTLVEGGEIPPAVNVADIDFGDDSSEWAKDGECDDPRFTGTGSAQELVDADIKKDATDCKAAFVAGTVTLKDTGTNPADIAIATPINAINFGDDSSEWAKDGECDDPRFTGTGSAEELVDADLMKDATDCRAAYEAGTVTLKDTSGAAATTPVGEIDFGDDSSEWAKDGECDDPRFIGTGVASTTLSEDIKKDATDCKAAVEAGTATFQGEQAAAAFDFGSDFSKWANDGECDDLRFEGPGTNKKLLTEDLMGDATDCKALLDEGRVSIRQVYTPEYAAGAPYDSSDIDFGDNSSSYANDGECDDPRFQGPGAAATLLDSDRMSDADDCKAAFEAGTVVLIDGES
;
A
#
# COMPACT_ATOMS: atom_id res chain seq x y z
N MET A 1 59.07 -50.34 37.07
CA MET A 1 58.05 -51.25 36.50
C MET A 1 57.51 -50.54 35.26
N ARG A 2 58.06 -50.91 34.09
CA ARG A 2 57.46 -51.82 33.09
C ARG A 2 56.37 -51.10 32.28
N THR A 3 56.40 -50.93 30.96
CA THR A 3 57.37 -51.31 29.91
C THR A 3 56.99 -50.53 28.63
N PHE A 4 58.00 -50.26 27.81
CA PHE A 4 58.03 -49.80 26.41
C PHE A 4 57.04 -50.47 25.42
N LEU A 5 56.68 -49.79 24.31
CA LEU A 5 57.11 -50.08 22.91
C LEU A 5 56.38 -49.15 21.90
N HIS A 6 57.05 -48.16 21.32
CA HIS A 6 57.33 -48.00 19.87
C HIS A 6 56.97 -49.17 18.92
N VAL A 7 56.50 -48.85 17.69
CA VAL A 7 57.06 -49.29 16.38
C VAL A 7 56.28 -48.68 15.18
N THR A 8 57.05 -47.90 14.39
CA THR A 8 57.09 -47.59 12.93
C THR A 8 55.94 -47.82 11.93
N ALA A 9 55.73 -46.77 11.11
CA ALA A 9 55.75 -46.68 9.63
C ALA A 9 55.21 -47.82 8.74
N GLY A 10 54.41 -47.45 7.73
CA GLY A 10 54.14 -48.30 6.57
C GLY A 10 53.08 -47.74 5.61
N THR A 11 53.54 -47.06 4.57
CA THR A 11 52.78 -46.67 3.37
C THR A 11 52.17 -47.90 2.69
N LEU A 12 50.88 -47.88 2.33
CA LEU A 12 50.40 -48.71 1.22
C LEU A 12 49.19 -48.10 0.50
N LEU A 13 49.40 -48.00 -0.81
CA LEU A 13 48.51 -47.69 -1.91
C LEU A 13 47.18 -48.47 -1.84
N GLY A 14 46.06 -47.77 -1.94
CA GLY A 14 44.71 -48.35 -2.01
C GLY A 14 43.80 -47.52 -2.91
N LEU A 15 43.83 -47.83 -4.19
CA LEU A 15 42.92 -47.34 -5.22
C LEU A 15 41.50 -47.87 -4.94
N MET A 16 40.53 -47.00 -4.65
CA MET A 16 39.10 -47.34 -4.64
C MET A 16 38.33 -46.28 -5.44
N LEU A 17 37.82 -46.75 -6.58
CA LEU A 17 36.80 -46.14 -7.42
C LEU A 17 35.41 -46.28 -6.74
N THR A 18 34.44 -45.49 -7.22
CA THR A 18 32.98 -45.50 -6.95
C THR A 18 32.56 -44.67 -5.73
N THR A 19 31.57 -43.76 -5.75
CA THR A 19 30.57 -43.32 -6.75
C THR A 19 30.08 -41.94 -6.29
N GLY A 20 29.92 -41.00 -7.22
CA GLY A 20 29.38 -39.67 -6.95
C GLY A 20 27.88 -39.69 -6.65
N LEU A 21 27.51 -39.03 -5.56
CA LEU A 21 26.16 -38.51 -5.34
C LEU A 21 26.28 -36.98 -5.40
N THR A 22 26.00 -36.42 -6.57
CA THR A 22 25.76 -34.99 -6.73
C THR A 22 24.35 -34.70 -6.24
N VAL A 23 24.24 -34.08 -5.08
CA VAL A 23 23.00 -33.41 -4.66
C VAL A 23 22.87 -32.13 -5.50
N PRO A 24 21.72 -31.85 -6.13
CA PRO A 24 21.50 -30.57 -6.80
C PRO A 24 21.49 -29.45 -5.76
N SER A 25 22.37 -28.47 -5.95
CA SER A 25 22.34 -27.21 -5.22
C SER A 25 21.05 -26.48 -5.58
N LEU A 26 20.20 -26.25 -4.58
CA LEU A 26 19.13 -25.26 -4.68
C LEU A 26 19.78 -23.89 -4.88
N ALA A 27 19.29 -23.14 -5.86
CA ALA A 27 19.71 -21.77 -6.14
C ALA A 27 19.43 -20.88 -4.91
N GLN A 28 20.46 -20.16 -4.45
CA GLN A 28 20.31 -19.13 -3.43
C GLN A 28 19.68 -17.87 -4.05
N PRO A 29 18.85 -17.13 -3.29
CA PRO A 29 18.48 -15.76 -3.66
C PRO A 29 19.76 -14.90 -3.75
N THR A 30 19.78 -14.01 -4.75
CA THR A 30 20.91 -13.13 -5.08
C THR A 30 21.37 -12.33 -3.87
N ALA A 31 22.63 -12.56 -3.45
CA ALA A 31 23.24 -11.88 -2.34
C ALA A 31 23.58 -10.42 -2.69
N LYS A 32 23.31 -9.51 -1.74
CA LYS A 32 23.82 -8.12 -1.72
C LYS A 32 25.33 -8.12 -2.05
N PRO A 33 25.84 -7.23 -2.92
CA PRO A 33 27.27 -7.17 -3.22
C PRO A 33 28.04 -6.93 -1.91
N ALA A 34 29.06 -7.76 -1.68
CA ALA A 34 29.90 -7.60 -0.50
C ALA A 34 30.70 -6.30 -0.66
N ALA A 35 30.98 -5.59 0.44
CA ALA A 35 31.77 -4.36 0.42
C ALA A 35 33.20 -4.51 -0.15
N ALA A 36 33.64 -5.75 -0.41
CA ALA A 36 34.89 -6.04 -1.10
C ALA A 36 34.81 -5.89 -2.63
N ASP A 37 33.59 -5.86 -3.19
CA ASP A 37 33.33 -5.83 -4.63
C ASP A 37 33.00 -4.41 -5.14
N ILE A 38 32.94 -3.41 -4.25
CA ILE A 38 32.65 -2.01 -4.57
C ILE A 38 33.95 -1.20 -4.54
N ASP A 39 34.20 -0.45 -5.61
CA ASP A 39 35.29 0.53 -5.64
C ASP A 39 34.84 1.85 -4.99
N PHE A 40 35.28 2.05 -3.75
CA PHE A 40 35.03 3.27 -2.97
C PHE A 40 36.04 4.40 -3.29
N GLY A 41 37.12 4.13 -4.02
CA GLY A 41 38.10 5.15 -4.40
C GLY A 41 39.10 5.53 -3.30
N ASN A 42 39.35 6.83 -3.09
CA ASN A 42 40.31 7.38 -2.12
C ASN A 42 39.71 8.56 -1.33
N ASP A 43 40.49 9.28 -0.50
CA ASP A 43 40.03 10.41 0.32
C ASP A 43 40.66 11.74 -0.18
N SER A 44 40.46 12.10 -1.45
CA SER A 44 41.15 13.25 -2.08
C SER A 44 40.30 14.50 -2.26
N SER A 45 39.00 14.46 -1.94
CA SER A 45 38.16 15.66 -1.91
C SER A 45 38.47 16.53 -0.68
N ASP A 46 38.01 17.78 -0.71
CA ASP A 46 38.10 18.69 0.44
C ASP A 46 37.13 18.27 1.57
N TRP A 47 36.16 17.42 1.26
CA TRP A 47 35.08 16.96 2.14
C TRP A 47 35.29 15.55 2.70
N ALA A 48 36.27 14.80 2.19
CA ALA A 48 36.54 13.45 2.69
C ALA A 48 36.88 13.42 4.20
N LYS A 49 36.38 12.41 4.92
CA LYS A 49 36.58 12.19 6.37
C LYS A 49 35.86 13.20 7.27
N ASP A 50 34.78 13.80 6.81
CA ASP A 50 33.96 14.69 7.63
C ASP A 50 32.82 13.96 8.38
N GLY A 51 32.62 12.67 8.08
CA GLY A 51 31.64 11.80 8.70
C GLY A 51 30.39 11.54 7.86
N GLU A 52 30.33 12.09 6.65
CA GLU A 52 29.27 11.91 5.67
C GLU A 52 29.85 11.33 4.37
N CYS A 53 29.06 10.60 3.57
CA CYS A 53 29.48 10.10 2.27
C CYS A 53 29.20 11.14 1.18
N ASP A 54 30.25 11.66 0.56
CA ASP A 54 30.14 12.67 -0.52
C ASP A 54 30.00 12.08 -1.92
N ASP A 55 30.24 10.78 -2.09
CA ASP A 55 30.28 10.14 -3.40
C ASP A 55 28.85 10.00 -3.98
N PRO A 56 28.50 10.74 -5.06
CA PRO A 56 27.15 10.75 -5.61
C PRO A 56 26.67 9.40 -6.13
N ARG A 57 27.55 8.40 -6.31
CA ARG A 57 27.16 7.04 -6.66
C ARG A 57 26.48 6.29 -5.53
N PHE A 58 26.39 6.84 -4.32
CA PHE A 58 25.69 6.21 -3.20
C PHE A 58 24.42 6.96 -2.78
N THR A 59 23.52 6.26 -2.09
CA THR A 59 22.27 6.80 -1.53
C THR A 59 21.93 6.12 -0.20
N GLY A 60 21.33 6.87 0.73
CA GLY A 60 20.87 6.37 2.03
C GLY A 60 21.26 7.30 3.18
N ASP A 61 21.14 6.79 4.41
CA ASP A 61 21.40 7.56 5.62
C ASP A 61 22.91 7.76 5.83
N GLY A 62 23.35 9.01 5.97
CA GLY A 62 24.77 9.36 6.08
C GLY A 62 25.44 9.74 4.77
N MET A 63 24.66 10.05 3.72
CA MET A 63 25.12 10.87 2.60
C MET A 63 25.23 12.34 3.02
N ALA A 64 26.15 13.08 2.41
CA ALA A 64 26.23 14.53 2.58
C ALA A 64 24.99 15.24 1.99
N ASP A 65 24.61 16.36 2.58
CA ASP A 65 23.45 17.17 2.14
C ASP A 65 23.63 17.75 0.73
N GLN A 66 24.88 17.94 0.29
CA GLN A 66 25.22 18.43 -1.04
C GLN A 66 26.19 17.47 -1.72
N LEU A 67 25.75 16.89 -2.84
CA LEU A 67 26.54 15.96 -3.63
C LEU A 67 26.91 16.61 -4.97
N VAL A 68 28.18 16.52 -5.36
CA VAL A 68 28.68 17.02 -6.65
C VAL A 68 29.49 15.93 -7.37
N ASP A 69 29.38 15.89 -8.70
CA ASP A 69 30.04 14.85 -9.52
C ASP A 69 31.56 14.85 -9.36
N GLU A 70 32.16 15.97 -8.96
CA GLU A 70 33.58 16.05 -8.65
C GLU A 70 34.01 15.12 -7.52
N ASP A 71 33.12 14.71 -6.61
CA ASP A 71 33.44 13.91 -5.42
C ASP A 71 33.26 12.40 -5.61
N ILE A 72 32.91 11.96 -6.82
CA ILE A 72 32.90 10.54 -7.22
C ILE A 72 34.29 9.90 -6.94
N LEU A 73 34.31 8.81 -6.18
CA LEU A 73 35.51 8.05 -5.77
C LEU A 73 36.50 8.82 -4.88
N LYS A 74 36.08 9.90 -4.22
CA LYS A 74 36.99 10.78 -3.47
C LYS A 74 36.74 10.89 -1.97
N ASP A 75 35.75 10.16 -1.45
CA ASP A 75 35.48 10.03 -0.03
C ASP A 75 35.30 8.55 0.40
N ALA A 76 36.35 7.77 0.21
CA ALA A 76 36.28 6.33 0.41
C ALA A 76 36.05 5.92 1.88
N THR A 77 36.60 6.66 2.84
CA THR A 77 36.55 6.29 4.26
C THR A 77 35.14 6.33 4.80
N ASP A 78 34.39 7.42 4.55
CA ASP A 78 33.07 7.61 5.12
C ASP A 78 32.01 6.84 4.32
N CYS A 79 32.09 6.83 2.99
CA CYS A 79 31.24 5.98 2.15
C CYS A 79 31.39 4.49 2.47
N LYS A 80 32.61 4.00 2.70
CA LYS A 80 32.79 2.60 3.10
C LYS A 80 32.21 2.32 4.48
N ALA A 81 32.42 3.22 5.45
CA ALA A 81 31.91 3.04 6.80
C ALA A 81 30.38 3.04 6.83
N ALA A 82 29.74 3.95 6.10
CA ALA A 82 28.29 4.02 5.97
C ALA A 82 27.72 2.81 5.21
N PHE A 83 28.40 2.31 4.18
CA PHE A 83 27.98 1.11 3.44
C PHE A 83 28.11 -0.17 4.29
N ASP A 84 29.22 -0.33 5.01
CA ASP A 84 29.45 -1.47 5.92
C ASP A 84 28.43 -1.47 7.08
N ALA A 85 28.01 -0.29 7.54
CA ALA A 85 26.93 -0.13 8.51
C ALA A 85 25.53 -0.38 7.93
N GLY A 86 25.43 -0.59 6.62
CA GLY A 86 24.16 -0.81 5.92
C GLY A 86 23.30 0.43 5.78
N LYS A 87 23.87 1.62 6.01
CA LYS A 87 23.12 2.88 5.95
C LYS A 87 23.01 3.45 4.54
N ILE A 88 24.02 3.22 3.69
CA ILE A 88 24.01 3.62 2.28
C ILE A 88 24.14 2.42 1.34
N THR A 89 23.71 2.61 0.10
CA THR A 89 23.73 1.65 -1.02
C THR A 89 24.23 2.32 -2.29
N ILE A 90 24.77 1.56 -3.26
CA ILE A 90 25.19 2.13 -4.55
C ILE A 90 23.95 2.39 -5.41
N LYS A 91 23.87 3.59 -6.00
CA LYS A 91 22.95 3.92 -7.09
C LYS A 91 23.40 3.10 -8.29
N ASP A 92 22.62 2.10 -8.68
CA ASP A 92 22.93 1.33 -9.87
C ASP A 92 22.84 2.24 -11.10
N ASP A 93 23.97 2.56 -11.75
CA ASP A 93 24.02 3.28 -13.04
C ASP A 93 23.57 2.42 -14.24
N THR A 94 22.64 1.50 -13.99
CA THR A 94 21.71 0.96 -14.99
C THR A 94 20.26 1.38 -14.69
N ALA A 95 20.10 2.47 -13.93
CA ALA A 95 18.84 2.92 -13.35
C ALA A 95 17.76 3.34 -14.37
N THR A 96 16.52 3.02 -14.03
CA THR A 96 15.43 3.99 -14.16
C THR A 96 14.42 3.84 -13.00
N ALA A 97 14.23 4.94 -12.26
CA ALA A 97 13.15 5.29 -11.32
C ALA A 97 13.00 4.52 -9.97
N PRO A 98 12.53 5.19 -8.89
CA PRO A 98 12.66 4.77 -7.49
C PRO A 98 11.62 3.70 -7.07
N PRO A 99 11.87 2.93 -5.99
CA PRO A 99 10.97 1.88 -5.55
C PRO A 99 9.70 2.49 -4.94
N THR A 100 8.57 2.32 -5.62
CA THR A 100 7.31 2.09 -4.94
C THR A 100 7.37 0.73 -4.26
N VAL A 101 6.77 0.70 -3.07
CA VAL A 101 6.48 -0.43 -2.20
C VAL A 101 6.37 -1.77 -2.96
N VAL A 102 7.30 -2.70 -2.70
CA VAL A 102 7.17 -4.08 -3.18
C VAL A 102 6.14 -4.79 -2.32
N ASP A 103 4.92 -4.80 -2.84
CA ASP A 103 4.04 -5.95 -2.76
C ASP A 103 4.72 -7.16 -3.46
N ILE A 104 4.43 -8.32 -2.92
CA ILE A 104 5.06 -9.62 -3.15
C ILE A 104 4.46 -10.26 -4.41
N ASN A 105 4.84 -9.77 -5.60
CA ASN A 105 5.00 -10.48 -6.89
C ASN A 105 4.73 -9.53 -8.10
N PRO A 106 5.75 -9.07 -8.83
CA PRO A 106 5.56 -8.51 -10.16
C PRO A 106 5.49 -9.62 -11.24
N PRO A 107 4.77 -9.40 -12.36
CA PRO A 107 4.77 -10.32 -13.47
C PRO A 107 6.19 -10.40 -14.05
N VAL A 108 6.72 -11.63 -14.09
CA VAL A 108 8.04 -11.91 -14.65
C VAL A 108 8.04 -11.51 -16.12
N ALA A 109 8.81 -10.48 -16.50
CA ALA A 109 9.10 -10.20 -17.90
C ALA A 109 9.63 -11.49 -18.56
N PRO A 110 9.08 -11.91 -19.71
CA PRO A 110 9.44 -13.19 -20.30
C PRO A 110 10.93 -13.20 -20.61
N LYS A 111 11.64 -14.24 -20.14
CA LYS A 111 13.05 -14.41 -20.49
C LYS A 111 13.15 -14.64 -22.00
N ALA A 112 14.27 -14.30 -22.62
CA ALA A 112 14.48 -14.57 -24.06
C ALA A 112 14.31 -16.07 -24.43
N SER A 113 14.43 -16.99 -23.47
CA SER A 113 14.12 -18.41 -23.64
C SER A 113 12.62 -18.73 -23.79
N ASP A 114 11.76 -17.81 -23.37
CA ASP A 114 10.31 -18.00 -23.21
C ASP A 114 9.53 -17.31 -24.34
N ILE A 115 10.22 -16.58 -25.23
CA ILE A 115 9.66 -15.86 -26.37
C ILE A 115 9.89 -16.67 -27.65
N ASP A 116 8.82 -16.91 -28.40
CA ASP A 116 8.92 -17.43 -29.77
C ASP A 116 9.25 -16.30 -30.74
N PHE A 117 10.53 -16.16 -31.07
CA PHE A 117 11.05 -15.20 -32.06
C PHE A 117 10.77 -15.64 -33.51
N GLY A 118 10.41 -16.90 -33.76
CA GLY A 118 10.11 -17.39 -35.10
C GLY A 118 11.33 -17.82 -35.93
N ASP A 119 11.32 -17.49 -37.22
CA ASP A 119 12.40 -17.81 -38.20
C ASP A 119 12.93 -16.55 -38.92
N ASP A 120 13.82 -16.71 -39.90
CA ASP A 120 14.40 -15.62 -40.71
C ASP A 120 13.86 -15.67 -42.15
N SER A 121 12.53 -15.75 -42.33
CA SER A 121 11.90 -15.98 -43.63
C SER A 121 11.43 -14.74 -44.37
N SER A 122 11.47 -13.55 -43.76
CA SER A 122 11.15 -12.28 -44.44
C SER A 122 12.28 -11.85 -45.37
N GLU A 123 11.99 -10.88 -46.25
CA GLU A 123 13.03 -10.27 -47.09
C GLU A 123 13.93 -9.30 -46.31
N TRP A 124 13.47 -8.87 -45.13
CA TRP A 124 14.14 -7.93 -44.23
C TRP A 124 14.93 -8.62 -43.12
N ALA A 125 14.75 -9.94 -42.92
CA ALA A 125 15.49 -10.67 -41.91
C ALA A 125 17.03 -10.55 -42.04
N LYS A 126 17.72 -10.35 -40.91
CA LYS A 126 19.20 -10.21 -40.81
C LYS A 126 19.76 -8.93 -41.43
N ASP A 127 18.99 -7.86 -41.49
CA ASP A 127 19.46 -6.57 -41.98
C ASP A 127 20.03 -5.65 -40.88
N GLY A 128 19.90 -6.06 -39.61
CA GLY A 128 20.37 -5.36 -38.43
C GLY A 128 19.28 -4.61 -37.67
N GLU A 129 18.03 -4.67 -38.12
CA GLU A 129 16.85 -4.14 -37.44
C GLU A 129 15.88 -5.29 -37.13
N CYS A 130 15.03 -5.13 -36.10
CA CYS A 130 13.97 -6.07 -35.77
C CYS A 130 12.69 -5.70 -36.51
N ASP A 131 12.31 -6.50 -37.51
CA ASP A 131 11.13 -6.26 -38.35
C ASP A 131 9.82 -6.84 -37.78
N ASP A 132 9.91 -7.57 -36.66
CA ASP A 132 8.73 -8.22 -36.08
C ASP A 132 7.86 -7.19 -35.34
N PRO A 133 6.60 -6.95 -35.79
CA PRO A 133 5.70 -5.93 -35.23
C PRO A 133 5.31 -6.17 -33.77
N ARG A 134 5.65 -7.30 -33.16
CA ARG A 134 5.48 -7.55 -31.73
C ARG A 134 6.55 -6.87 -30.87
N PHE A 135 7.61 -6.35 -31.47
CA PHE A 135 8.71 -5.72 -30.76
C PHE A 135 8.75 -4.22 -31.03
N THR A 136 9.14 -3.45 -30.03
CA THR A 136 9.29 -2.00 -30.10
C THR A 136 10.56 -1.55 -29.39
N GLY A 137 11.10 -0.39 -29.75
CA GLY A 137 12.32 0.16 -29.16
C GLY A 137 13.44 0.39 -30.16
N THR A 138 14.62 0.72 -29.64
CA THR A 138 15.79 1.08 -30.45
C THR A 138 16.33 -0.16 -31.16
N GLY A 139 16.37 -0.11 -32.49
CA GLY A 139 16.71 -1.26 -33.33
C GLY A 139 15.50 -2.05 -33.83
N SER A 140 14.27 -1.57 -33.62
CA SER A 140 13.12 -2.02 -34.43
C SER A 140 13.13 -1.32 -35.79
N ALA A 141 12.62 -1.97 -36.83
CA ALA A 141 12.52 -1.39 -38.15
C ALA A 141 11.63 -0.14 -38.16
N GLN A 142 11.95 0.81 -39.05
CA GLN A 142 11.17 2.05 -39.16
C GLN A 142 9.74 1.82 -39.67
N GLU A 143 9.53 0.76 -40.46
CA GLU A 143 8.23 0.33 -40.96
C GLU A 143 7.98 -1.13 -40.54
N LEU A 144 7.07 -1.32 -39.57
CA LEU A 144 6.68 -2.64 -39.10
C LEU A 144 5.37 -3.06 -39.80
N VAL A 145 5.36 -4.26 -40.39
CA VAL A 145 4.17 -4.80 -41.07
C VAL A 145 3.83 -6.21 -40.60
N ASP A 146 2.54 -6.55 -40.59
CA ASP A 146 2.05 -7.87 -40.19
C ASP A 146 2.69 -9.04 -40.98
N ALA A 147 3.19 -8.75 -42.19
CA ALA A 147 3.85 -9.74 -43.03
C ALA A 147 5.15 -10.27 -42.41
N ASP A 148 5.80 -9.51 -41.52
CA ASP A 148 7.12 -9.82 -40.93
C ASP A 148 7.03 -10.38 -39.50
N LEU A 149 5.80 -10.60 -39.03
CA LEU A 149 5.51 -11.30 -37.79
C LEU A 149 6.22 -12.66 -37.69
N ARG A 150 7.12 -12.82 -36.70
CA ARG A 150 7.91 -14.03 -36.44
C ARG A 150 8.87 -14.41 -37.59
N LYS A 151 9.29 -13.46 -38.41
CA LYS A 151 10.11 -13.74 -39.60
C LYS A 151 11.47 -13.10 -39.63
N ASP A 152 11.83 -12.38 -38.57
CA ASP A 152 13.16 -11.83 -38.36
C ASP A 152 13.70 -12.20 -36.96
N ALA A 153 13.81 -13.50 -36.73
CA ALA A 153 14.14 -14.03 -35.41
C ALA A 153 15.55 -13.66 -34.95
N THR A 154 16.52 -13.55 -35.86
CA THR A 154 17.91 -13.31 -35.52
C THR A 154 18.11 -11.91 -34.94
N ASP A 155 17.58 -10.87 -35.59
CA ASP A 155 17.81 -9.49 -35.17
C ASP A 155 16.89 -9.11 -34.01
N CYS A 156 15.62 -9.53 -34.03
CA CYS A 156 14.71 -9.35 -32.89
C CYS A 156 15.20 -10.02 -31.61
N LYS A 157 15.77 -11.23 -31.69
CA LYS A 157 16.36 -11.87 -30.53
C LYS A 157 17.60 -11.13 -30.03
N ALA A 158 18.49 -10.72 -30.93
CA ALA A 158 19.71 -10.00 -30.57
C ALA A 158 19.38 -8.66 -29.92
N ALA A 159 18.43 -7.91 -30.47
CA ALA A 159 17.98 -6.63 -29.94
C ALA A 159 17.25 -6.80 -28.59
N PHE A 160 16.46 -7.87 -28.42
CA PHE A 160 15.79 -8.17 -27.15
C PHE A 160 16.77 -8.59 -26.06
N GLU A 161 17.76 -9.45 -26.38
CA GLU A 161 18.81 -9.84 -25.45
C GLU A 161 19.74 -8.66 -25.08
N ALA A 162 19.89 -7.70 -25.99
CA ALA A 162 20.59 -6.43 -25.74
C ALA A 162 19.74 -5.43 -24.94
N GLY A 163 18.45 -5.70 -24.71
CA GLY A 163 17.52 -4.80 -24.03
C GLY A 163 17.18 -3.54 -24.83
N THR A 164 17.46 -3.51 -26.13
CA THR A 164 17.20 -2.34 -26.98
C THR A 164 15.79 -2.37 -27.58
N VAL A 165 15.19 -3.56 -27.72
CA VAL A 165 13.76 -3.73 -28.04
C VAL A 165 13.05 -4.54 -26.95
N THR A 166 11.76 -4.26 -26.76
CA THR A 166 10.86 -4.92 -25.82
C THR A 166 9.71 -5.58 -26.57
N LEU A 167 9.23 -6.72 -26.07
CA LEU A 167 8.03 -7.37 -26.59
C LEU A 167 6.79 -6.61 -26.09
N VAL A 168 5.94 -6.14 -26.99
CA VAL A 168 4.68 -5.47 -26.66
C VAL A 168 3.78 -6.47 -25.91
N GLU A 169 3.24 -6.04 -24.76
CA GLU A 169 2.51 -6.90 -23.83
C GLU A 169 1.32 -7.61 -24.53
N GLY A 170 1.23 -8.93 -24.40
CA GLY A 170 0.23 -9.76 -25.08
C GLY A 170 0.63 -10.30 -26.46
N GLY A 171 1.73 -9.84 -27.07
CA GLY A 171 2.20 -10.32 -28.38
C GLY A 171 1.21 -10.06 -29.52
N GLU A 172 0.25 -9.15 -29.32
CA GLU A 172 -0.69 -8.66 -30.31
C GLU A 172 -0.24 -7.29 -30.83
N ILE A 173 -0.46 -7.06 -32.13
CA ILE A 173 0.02 -5.90 -32.88
C ILE A 173 -0.72 -4.63 -32.41
N PRO A 174 -0.04 -3.54 -32.00
CA PRO A 174 -0.72 -2.28 -31.71
C PRO A 174 -1.33 -1.69 -32.99
N PRO A 175 -2.55 -1.13 -32.93
CA PRO A 175 -3.18 -0.57 -34.12
C PRO A 175 -2.45 0.69 -34.60
N ALA A 176 -2.04 0.70 -35.87
CA ALA A 176 -1.51 1.89 -36.52
C ALA A 176 -2.56 3.02 -36.52
N VAL A 177 -2.24 4.16 -35.90
CA VAL A 177 -3.13 5.34 -35.91
C VAL A 177 -2.99 6.04 -37.26
N ASN A 178 -4.08 6.12 -38.03
CA ASN A 178 -4.08 6.71 -39.36
C ASN A 178 -4.06 8.26 -39.25
N VAL A 179 -3.20 8.94 -39.99
CA VAL A 179 -3.09 10.43 -39.97
C VAL A 179 -4.42 11.14 -40.27
N ALA A 180 -5.31 10.45 -41.00
CA ALA A 180 -6.64 10.95 -41.34
C ALA A 180 -7.61 11.01 -40.13
N ASP A 181 -7.30 10.29 -39.05
CA ASP A 181 -8.16 10.16 -37.86
C ASP A 181 -7.79 11.16 -36.77
N ILE A 182 -6.72 11.94 -36.95
CA ILE A 182 -6.24 12.94 -35.99
C ILE A 182 -6.83 14.33 -36.32
N ASP A 183 -7.55 14.90 -35.36
CA ASP A 183 -8.04 16.28 -35.44
C ASP A 183 -6.96 17.27 -34.99
N PHE A 184 -6.22 17.81 -35.97
CA PHE A 184 -5.18 18.83 -35.78
C PHE A 184 -5.74 20.23 -35.52
N GLY A 185 -7.03 20.50 -35.76
CA GLY A 185 -7.63 21.81 -35.53
C GLY A 185 -7.39 22.86 -36.64
N ASP A 186 -7.17 24.12 -36.25
CA ASP A 186 -6.92 25.28 -37.12
C ASP A 186 -5.60 26.02 -36.77
N ASP A 187 -5.33 27.17 -37.40
CA ASP A 187 -4.11 27.99 -37.18
C ASP A 187 -4.44 29.33 -36.47
N SER A 188 -5.27 29.29 -35.41
CA SER A 188 -5.82 30.50 -34.80
C SER A 188 -4.99 31.09 -33.64
N SER A 189 -3.93 30.43 -33.17
CA SER A 189 -3.05 30.96 -32.12
C SER A 189 -2.05 31.99 -32.68
N GLU A 190 -1.37 32.73 -31.79
CA GLU A 190 -0.29 33.64 -32.17
C GLU A 190 1.03 32.92 -32.53
N TRP A 191 1.13 31.65 -32.11
CA TRP A 191 2.29 30.78 -32.32
C TRP A 191 2.16 29.88 -33.56
N ALA A 192 0.95 29.76 -34.13
CA ALA A 192 0.75 28.98 -35.34
C ALA A 192 1.65 29.40 -36.53
N LYS A 193 2.21 28.42 -37.24
CA LYS A 193 3.08 28.60 -38.43
C LYS A 193 4.46 29.18 -38.12
N ASP A 194 4.98 28.97 -36.93
CA ASP A 194 6.33 29.42 -36.56
C ASP A 194 7.41 28.35 -36.79
N GLY A 195 7.00 27.12 -37.12
CA GLY A 195 7.86 25.98 -37.42
C GLY A 195 8.00 24.97 -36.28
N GLU A 196 7.34 25.18 -35.15
CA GLU A 196 7.23 24.25 -34.02
C GLU A 196 5.76 23.84 -33.83
N CYS A 197 5.49 22.70 -33.20
CA CYS A 197 4.12 22.30 -32.84
C CYS A 197 3.77 22.81 -31.44
N ASP A 198 2.89 23.79 -31.35
CA ASP A 198 2.48 24.44 -30.09
C ASP A 198 1.31 23.75 -29.39
N ASP A 199 0.70 22.75 -30.03
CA ASP A 199 -0.44 22.03 -29.47
C ASP A 199 0.04 21.10 -28.35
N PRO A 200 -0.38 21.31 -27.08
CA PRO A 200 0.06 20.51 -25.94
C PRO A 200 -0.32 19.03 -26.04
N ARG A 201 -1.20 18.64 -26.96
CA ARG A 201 -1.53 17.24 -27.25
C ARG A 201 -0.42 16.52 -28.03
N PHE A 202 0.65 17.18 -28.45
CA PHE A 202 1.75 16.54 -29.17
C PHE A 202 3.06 16.61 -28.37
N THR A 203 3.93 15.61 -28.54
CA THR A 203 5.26 15.56 -27.91
C THR A 203 6.32 15.08 -28.88
N GLY A 204 7.53 15.63 -28.77
CA GLY A 204 8.70 15.20 -29.51
C GLY A 204 9.65 16.36 -29.79
N THR A 205 10.65 16.10 -30.61
CA THR A 205 11.67 17.10 -30.98
C THR A 205 11.13 18.22 -31.88
N GLY A 206 9.95 18.04 -32.46
CA GLY A 206 9.24 19.08 -33.21
C GLY A 206 8.19 19.86 -32.40
N SER A 207 8.05 19.62 -31.08
CA SER A 207 7.16 20.40 -30.21
C SER A 207 7.84 21.67 -29.71
N ALA A 208 7.07 22.72 -29.48
CA ALA A 208 7.56 23.95 -28.88
C ALA A 208 8.10 23.73 -27.46
N GLN A 209 9.03 24.58 -27.01
CA GLN A 209 9.64 24.48 -25.69
C GLN A 209 8.67 24.82 -24.54
N GLU A 210 7.74 25.74 -24.79
CA GLU A 210 6.68 26.10 -23.84
C GLU A 210 5.32 25.79 -24.49
N LEU A 211 4.55 24.92 -23.85
CA LEU A 211 3.23 24.49 -24.33
C LEU A 211 2.17 24.99 -23.34
N VAL A 212 1.08 25.58 -23.85
CA VAL A 212 -0.03 26.06 -23.02
C VAL A 212 -1.38 25.57 -23.55
N ASP A 213 -2.30 25.24 -22.65
CA ASP A 213 -3.62 24.69 -23.00
C ASP A 213 -4.45 25.58 -23.93
N ALA A 214 -4.16 26.89 -23.92
CA ALA A 214 -4.78 27.84 -24.82
C ALA A 214 -4.53 27.52 -26.31
N ASP A 215 -3.49 26.76 -26.64
CA ASP A 215 -3.06 26.46 -28.01
C ASP A 215 -3.47 25.06 -28.51
N ILE A 216 -4.26 24.31 -27.71
CA ILE A 216 -4.87 23.05 -28.14
C ILE A 216 -5.70 23.27 -29.42
N LYS A 217 -5.38 22.51 -30.48
CA LYS A 217 -6.03 22.56 -31.81
C LYS A 217 -5.86 23.88 -32.56
N LYS A 218 -4.84 24.69 -32.23
CA LYS A 218 -4.69 26.03 -32.82
C LYS A 218 -3.42 26.24 -33.64
N ASP A 219 -2.61 25.18 -33.79
CA ASP A 219 -1.43 25.15 -34.64
C ASP A 219 -1.42 23.91 -35.56
N ALA A 220 -2.47 23.80 -36.38
CA ALA A 220 -2.70 22.62 -37.19
C ALA A 220 -1.64 22.38 -38.27
N THR A 221 -1.09 23.46 -38.86
CA THR A 221 -0.14 23.36 -39.97
C THR A 221 1.17 22.72 -39.52
N ASP A 222 1.75 23.18 -38.41
CA ASP A 222 3.07 22.72 -37.97
C ASP A 222 2.97 21.41 -37.22
N CYS A 223 1.95 21.21 -36.37
CA CYS A 223 1.69 19.91 -35.72
C CYS A 223 1.44 18.78 -36.72
N LYS A 224 0.72 19.04 -37.82
CA LYS A 224 0.55 18.03 -38.88
C LYS A 224 1.85 17.74 -39.62
N ALA A 225 2.62 18.78 -39.94
CA ALA A 225 3.89 18.61 -40.63
C ALA A 225 4.89 17.84 -39.78
N ALA A 226 4.98 18.17 -38.50
CA ALA A 226 5.85 17.49 -37.54
C ALA A 226 5.40 16.04 -37.28
N PHE A 227 4.09 15.76 -37.23
CA PHE A 227 3.57 14.41 -37.06
C PHE A 227 3.87 13.52 -38.28
N VAL A 228 3.68 14.05 -39.50
CA VAL A 228 4.04 13.34 -40.75
C VAL A 228 5.55 13.12 -40.84
N ALA A 229 6.35 14.04 -40.31
CA ALA A 229 7.80 13.90 -40.25
C ALA A 229 8.29 12.95 -39.14
N GLY A 230 7.39 12.50 -38.26
CA GLY A 230 7.72 11.67 -37.10
C GLY A 230 8.53 12.41 -36.02
N THR A 231 8.60 13.75 -36.07
CA THR A 231 9.31 14.57 -35.08
C THR A 231 8.43 14.92 -33.89
N VAL A 232 7.11 14.78 -34.04
CA VAL A 232 6.16 14.74 -32.91
C VAL A 232 5.25 13.53 -33.02
N THR A 233 4.81 13.06 -31.88
CA THR A 233 3.77 12.06 -31.70
C THR A 233 2.58 12.73 -31.05
N LEU A 234 1.37 12.33 -31.43
CA LEU A 234 0.17 12.72 -30.70
C LEU A 234 0.28 12.04 -29.34
N LYS A 235 0.39 12.82 -28.27
CA LYS A 235 0.02 12.35 -26.93
C LYS A 235 -1.44 11.93 -27.09
N ASP A 236 -1.73 10.63 -26.97
CA ASP A 236 -3.09 10.11 -27.01
C ASP A 236 -4.00 11.10 -26.30
N THR A 237 -5.07 11.57 -26.98
CA THR A 237 -5.94 12.62 -26.46
C THR A 237 -6.38 12.26 -25.05
N GLY A 238 -5.65 12.82 -24.09
CA GLY A 238 -5.65 12.44 -22.69
C GLY A 238 -5.90 10.97 -22.40
N THR A 239 -4.95 10.07 -22.64
CA THR A 239 -4.82 8.82 -21.83
C THR A 239 -3.46 8.12 -22.05
N ASN A 240 -2.46 8.39 -21.20
CA ASN A 240 -1.31 7.50 -21.02
C ASN A 240 -1.81 6.22 -20.32
N PRO A 241 -1.43 4.98 -20.71
CA PRO A 241 -1.83 3.74 -20.02
C PRO A 241 -1.37 3.66 -18.55
N ALA A 242 -0.49 4.56 -18.11
CA ALA A 242 -0.10 4.72 -16.71
C ALA A 242 -0.91 5.80 -15.95
N ASP A 243 -1.70 6.63 -16.66
CA ASP A 243 -2.57 7.67 -16.08
C ASP A 243 -4.07 7.47 -16.41
N ILE A 244 -4.43 6.39 -17.11
CA ILE A 244 -5.74 5.74 -16.93
C ILE A 244 -5.61 4.87 -15.69
N ALA A 245 -6.00 5.40 -14.54
CA ALA A 245 -6.78 4.61 -13.60
C ALA A 245 -7.85 3.91 -14.43
N ILE A 246 -7.74 2.58 -14.56
CA ILE A 246 -8.61 1.70 -15.35
C ILE A 246 -9.96 2.37 -15.43
N ALA A 247 -10.33 2.92 -16.61
CA ALA A 247 -11.68 3.42 -16.81
C ALA A 247 -12.54 2.17 -16.65
N THR A 248 -12.98 1.99 -15.41
CA THR A 248 -13.64 0.79 -14.96
C THR A 248 -14.81 0.69 -15.92
N PRO A 249 -14.91 -0.39 -16.71
CA PRO A 249 -15.94 -0.52 -17.72
C PRO A 249 -17.25 -0.05 -17.10
N ILE A 250 -18.05 0.76 -17.77
CA ILE A 250 -19.22 1.40 -17.11
C ILE A 250 -20.15 0.38 -16.42
N ASN A 251 -20.15 -0.85 -16.90
CA ASN A 251 -20.86 -2.01 -16.35
C ASN A 251 -20.18 -2.67 -15.13
N ALA A 252 -18.93 -2.32 -14.82
CA ALA A 252 -18.16 -2.71 -13.65
C ALA A 252 -18.17 -1.64 -12.55
N ILE A 253 -18.66 -0.43 -12.82
CA ILE A 253 -18.86 0.61 -11.80
C ILE A 253 -20.24 0.43 -11.18
N ASN A 254 -20.28 0.24 -9.86
CA ASN A 254 -21.53 0.35 -9.12
C ASN A 254 -21.78 1.82 -8.78
N PHE A 255 -22.65 2.47 -9.56
CA PHE A 255 -23.09 3.85 -9.33
C PHE A 255 -24.07 3.98 -8.15
N GLY A 256 -24.64 2.88 -7.65
CA GLY A 256 -25.57 2.89 -6.52
C GLY A 256 -27.02 3.24 -6.91
N ASP A 257 -27.68 4.05 -6.07
CA ASP A 257 -29.06 4.52 -6.27
C ASP A 257 -29.17 6.07 -6.25
N ASP A 258 -30.39 6.61 -6.26
CA ASP A 258 -30.65 8.06 -6.23
C ASP A 258 -31.32 8.48 -4.90
N SER A 259 -30.81 7.99 -3.76
CA SER A 259 -31.45 8.16 -2.45
C SER A 259 -31.03 9.41 -1.67
N SER A 260 -30.01 10.16 -2.09
CA SER A 260 -29.60 11.40 -1.44
C SER A 260 -30.55 12.57 -1.74
N GLU A 261 -30.42 13.67 -0.97
CA GLU A 261 -31.17 14.90 -1.25
C GLU A 261 -30.63 15.67 -2.46
N TRP A 262 -29.39 15.39 -2.86
CA TRP A 262 -28.66 16.02 -3.96
C TRP A 262 -28.75 15.22 -5.28
N ALA A 263 -29.21 13.97 -5.23
CA ALA A 263 -29.38 13.16 -6.44
C ALA A 263 -30.23 13.82 -7.53
N LYS A 264 -29.80 13.70 -8.80
CA LYS A 264 -30.49 14.25 -10.00
C LYS A 264 -30.50 15.77 -10.10
N ASP A 265 -29.53 16.45 -9.51
CA ASP A 265 -29.39 17.91 -9.61
C ASP A 265 -28.51 18.37 -10.79
N GLY A 266 -27.85 17.43 -11.47
CA GLY A 266 -27.00 17.64 -12.64
C GLY A 266 -25.50 17.62 -12.34
N GLU A 267 -25.10 17.41 -11.10
CA GLU A 267 -23.71 17.23 -10.65
C GLU A 267 -23.55 15.82 -10.05
N CYS A 268 -22.33 15.29 -10.02
CA CYS A 268 -22.05 14.01 -9.35
C CYS A 268 -21.64 14.26 -7.90
N ASP A 269 -22.52 13.92 -6.95
CA ASP A 269 -22.29 14.12 -5.51
C ASP A 269 -21.52 12.99 -4.83
N ASP A 270 -21.29 11.88 -5.55
CA ASP A 270 -20.61 10.73 -5.00
C ASP A 270 -19.11 11.04 -4.80
N PRO A 271 -18.60 11.02 -3.55
CA PRO A 271 -17.22 11.39 -3.24
C PRO A 271 -16.17 10.46 -3.87
N ARG A 272 -16.56 9.30 -4.42
CA ARG A 272 -15.66 8.42 -5.19
C ARG A 272 -15.29 9.00 -6.55
N PHE A 273 -16.06 9.95 -7.07
CA PHE A 273 -15.80 10.55 -8.38
C PHE A 273 -15.10 11.91 -8.22
N THR A 274 -14.34 12.29 -9.24
CA THR A 274 -13.68 13.59 -9.33
C THR A 274 -13.72 14.11 -10.75
N GLY A 275 -13.75 15.43 -10.91
CA GLY A 275 -13.67 16.08 -12.21
C GLY A 275 -14.63 17.25 -12.31
N THR A 276 -14.71 17.82 -13.50
CA THR A 276 -15.55 19.00 -13.79
C THR A 276 -17.05 18.76 -13.67
N GLY A 277 -17.49 17.49 -13.65
CA GLY A 277 -18.89 17.12 -13.42
C GLY A 277 -19.19 16.68 -11.99
N SER A 278 -18.23 16.80 -11.06
CA SER A 278 -18.46 16.55 -9.63
C SER A 278 -19.02 17.80 -8.96
N ALA A 279 -19.81 17.60 -7.90
CA ALA A 279 -20.27 18.69 -7.05
C ALA A 279 -19.10 19.45 -6.40
N GLU A 280 -19.31 20.72 -6.07
CA GLU A 280 -18.28 21.57 -5.43
C GLU A 280 -17.95 21.10 -4.01
N GLU A 281 -18.94 20.58 -3.28
CA GLU A 281 -18.80 20.00 -1.95
C GLU A 281 -19.22 18.53 -1.99
N LEU A 282 -18.32 17.64 -1.58
CA LEU A 282 -18.55 16.19 -1.55
C LEU A 282 -18.53 15.72 -0.10
N VAL A 283 -19.53 14.94 0.30
CA VAL A 283 -19.63 14.39 1.66
C VAL A 283 -19.87 12.87 1.62
N ASP A 284 -19.34 12.17 2.62
CA ASP A 284 -19.44 10.70 2.70
C ASP A 284 -20.89 10.18 2.77
N ALA A 285 -21.82 11.01 3.24
CA ALA A 285 -23.23 10.68 3.30
C ALA A 285 -23.84 10.40 1.91
N ASP A 286 -23.25 10.92 0.83
CA ASP A 286 -23.75 10.82 -0.55
C ASP A 286 -23.05 9.71 -1.37
N LEU A 287 -22.21 8.91 -0.71
CA LEU A 287 -21.56 7.74 -1.29
C LEU A 287 -22.57 6.75 -1.90
N MET A 288 -22.48 6.52 -3.21
CA MET A 288 -23.37 5.65 -4.01
C MET A 288 -24.85 6.09 -4.04
N LYS A 289 -25.16 7.36 -3.75
CA LYS A 289 -26.56 7.82 -3.64
C LYS A 289 -26.98 8.82 -4.72
N ASP A 290 -26.12 9.05 -5.70
CA ASP A 290 -26.39 9.88 -6.87
C ASP A 290 -26.02 9.17 -8.19
N ALA A 291 -26.64 8.00 -8.39
CA ALA A 291 -26.27 7.11 -9.48
C ALA A 291 -26.54 7.69 -10.87
N THR A 292 -27.64 8.44 -11.04
CA THR A 292 -28.04 8.96 -12.34
C THR A 292 -27.04 9.98 -12.88
N ASP A 293 -26.62 10.94 -12.05
CA ASP A 293 -25.76 12.04 -12.51
C ASP A 293 -24.30 11.59 -12.54
N CYS A 294 -23.84 10.81 -11.56
CA CYS A 294 -22.50 10.21 -11.63
C CYS A 294 -22.30 9.30 -12.84
N ARG A 295 -23.32 8.51 -13.23
CA ARG A 295 -23.26 7.70 -14.46
C ARG A 295 -23.22 8.59 -15.71
N ALA A 296 -24.04 9.63 -15.77
CA ALA A 296 -24.07 10.54 -16.91
C ALA A 296 -22.75 11.33 -17.05
N ALA A 297 -22.20 11.81 -15.94
CA ALA A 297 -20.94 12.52 -15.89
C ALA A 297 -19.76 11.61 -16.25
N TYR A 298 -19.79 10.33 -15.85
CA TYR A 298 -18.80 9.34 -16.23
C TYR A 298 -18.87 8.99 -17.72
N GLU A 299 -20.08 8.79 -18.27
CA GLU A 299 -20.29 8.58 -19.72
C GLU A 299 -19.84 9.78 -20.56
N ALA A 300 -20.00 10.98 -20.03
CA ALA A 300 -19.55 12.22 -20.64
C ALA A 300 -18.04 12.47 -20.51
N GLY A 301 -17.34 11.66 -19.68
CA GLY A 301 -15.93 11.86 -19.35
C GLY A 301 -15.65 13.13 -18.55
N THR A 302 -16.67 13.72 -17.92
CA THR A 302 -16.54 14.93 -17.10
C THR A 302 -16.20 14.61 -15.64
N VAL A 303 -16.38 13.35 -15.23
CA VAL A 303 -15.81 12.81 -13.98
C VAL A 303 -15.08 11.50 -14.25
N THR A 304 -14.05 11.24 -13.45
CA THR A 304 -13.38 9.96 -13.33
C THR A 304 -13.65 9.40 -11.95
N LEU A 305 -13.64 8.07 -11.82
CA LEU A 305 -13.57 7.45 -10.50
C LEU A 305 -12.18 7.79 -9.96
N LYS A 306 -12.11 8.41 -8.78
CA LYS A 306 -10.83 8.61 -8.08
C LYS A 306 -10.16 7.25 -7.97
N ASP A 307 -8.88 7.19 -8.32
CA ASP A 307 -8.04 6.05 -7.96
C ASP A 307 -7.93 6.07 -6.43
N THR A 308 -8.91 5.46 -5.76
CA THR A 308 -8.62 4.79 -4.52
C THR A 308 -7.68 3.68 -4.90
N SER A 309 -6.39 3.81 -4.57
CA SER A 309 -5.52 2.68 -4.32
C SER A 309 -6.32 1.70 -3.44
N GLY A 310 -6.89 0.69 -4.10
CA GLY A 310 -8.20 0.16 -3.72
C GLY A 310 -9.09 -0.23 -4.92
N ALA A 311 -8.57 -0.19 -6.16
CA ALA A 311 -8.84 -1.29 -7.06
C ALA A 311 -8.39 -2.55 -6.33
N ALA A 312 -9.33 -3.19 -5.61
CA ALA A 312 -9.16 -4.51 -5.10
C ALA A 312 -8.66 -5.33 -6.31
N ALA A 313 -7.40 -5.74 -6.27
CA ALA A 313 -7.06 -7.03 -6.81
C ALA A 313 -8.21 -7.93 -6.34
N THR A 314 -8.93 -8.56 -7.26
CA THR A 314 -9.86 -9.61 -6.88
C THR A 314 -9.01 -10.70 -6.28
N THR A 315 -8.62 -10.54 -5.01
CA THR A 315 -8.03 -11.56 -4.17
C THR A 315 -9.05 -12.67 -4.28
N PRO A 316 -8.69 -13.80 -4.92
CA PRO A 316 -9.61 -14.92 -5.03
C PRO A 316 -10.20 -15.18 -3.65
N VAL A 317 -11.51 -15.42 -3.55
CA VAL A 317 -12.18 -15.59 -2.24
C VAL A 317 -11.49 -16.63 -1.36
N GLY A 318 -10.77 -17.59 -1.96
CA GLY A 318 -9.95 -18.58 -1.24
C GLY A 318 -8.62 -18.09 -0.66
N GLU A 319 -8.16 -16.88 -1.01
CA GLU A 319 -6.95 -16.23 -0.52
C GLU A 319 -7.23 -15.18 0.56
N ILE A 320 -8.50 -14.77 0.72
CA ILE A 320 -8.91 -13.84 1.77
C ILE A 320 -9.00 -14.60 3.10
N ASP A 321 -8.24 -14.13 4.08
CA ASP A 321 -8.38 -14.59 5.47
C ASP A 321 -9.53 -13.83 6.15
N PHE A 322 -10.72 -14.43 6.11
CA PHE A 322 -11.92 -13.91 6.77
C PHE A 322 -11.88 -14.03 8.30
N GLY A 323 -10.97 -14.85 8.85
CA GLY A 323 -10.88 -15.07 10.30
C GLY A 323 -11.96 -15.99 10.89
N ASP A 324 -12.50 -15.61 12.04
CA ASP A 324 -13.54 -16.33 12.79
C ASP A 324 -14.79 -15.47 13.06
N ASP A 325 -15.72 -15.98 13.87
CA ASP A 325 -16.97 -15.29 14.24
C ASP A 325 -16.96 -14.90 15.74
N SER A 326 -15.85 -14.32 16.21
CA SER A 326 -15.64 -14.00 17.64
C SER A 326 -16.17 -12.63 18.07
N SER A 327 -16.59 -11.76 17.15
CA SER A 327 -17.22 -10.47 17.47
C SER A 327 -18.64 -10.66 18.03
N GLU A 328 -19.12 -9.67 18.79
CA GLU A 328 -20.53 -9.60 19.21
C GLU A 328 -21.48 -9.33 18.05
N TRP A 329 -20.97 -8.72 16.98
CA TRP A 329 -21.70 -8.38 15.76
C TRP A 329 -21.67 -9.52 14.72
N ALA A 330 -20.84 -10.54 14.94
CA ALA A 330 -20.73 -11.66 14.01
C ALA A 330 -22.07 -12.39 13.81
N LYS A 331 -22.40 -12.75 12.56
CA LYS A 331 -23.63 -13.45 12.15
C LYS A 331 -24.93 -12.63 12.28
N ASP A 332 -24.84 -11.31 12.24
CA ASP A 332 -26.02 -10.45 12.26
C ASP A 332 -26.60 -10.16 10.85
N GLY A 333 -25.86 -10.54 9.81
CA GLY A 333 -26.24 -10.40 8.40
C GLY A 333 -25.53 -9.25 7.67
N GLU A 334 -24.68 -8.48 8.34
CA GLU A 334 -23.81 -7.45 7.78
C GLU A 334 -22.34 -7.84 8.00
N CYS A 335 -21.43 -7.37 7.15
CA CYS A 335 -19.99 -7.58 7.36
C CYS A 335 -19.42 -6.47 8.25
N ASP A 336 -18.98 -6.81 9.46
CA ASP A 336 -18.46 -5.82 10.44
C ASP A 336 -16.96 -5.53 10.32
N ASP A 337 -16.28 -6.26 9.45
CA ASP A 337 -14.83 -6.16 9.28
C ASP A 337 -14.44 -4.95 8.42
N PRO A 338 -13.69 -3.97 8.96
CA PRO A 338 -13.33 -2.72 8.26
C PRO A 338 -12.34 -2.92 7.10
N ARG A 339 -11.82 -4.14 6.91
CA ARG A 339 -11.07 -4.50 5.70
C ARG A 339 -11.97 -4.60 4.47
N PHE A 340 -13.30 -4.59 4.63
CA PHE A 340 -14.26 -4.71 3.54
C PHE A 340 -15.05 -3.42 3.38
N ILE A 341 -15.51 -3.15 2.15
CA ILE A 341 -16.44 -2.05 1.83
C ILE A 341 -17.59 -2.56 0.97
N GLY A 342 -18.73 -1.90 0.99
CA GLY A 342 -19.85 -2.16 0.09
C GLY A 342 -21.20 -2.23 0.82
N THR A 343 -22.27 -2.49 0.08
CA THR A 343 -23.65 -2.48 0.61
C THR A 343 -23.96 -3.65 1.54
N GLY A 344 -23.09 -4.66 1.61
CA GLY A 344 -23.18 -5.76 2.56
C GLY A 344 -22.24 -5.61 3.75
N VAL A 345 -21.59 -4.46 3.90
CA VAL A 345 -20.74 -4.10 5.06
C VAL A 345 -21.55 -3.22 5.99
N ALA A 346 -21.39 -3.42 7.30
CA ALA A 346 -22.04 -2.65 8.33
C ALA A 346 -21.78 -1.14 8.13
N SER A 347 -22.78 -0.32 8.41
CA SER A 347 -22.65 1.14 8.27
C SER A 347 -21.63 1.76 9.21
N THR A 348 -21.23 1.03 10.26
CA THR A 348 -20.15 1.37 11.18
C THR A 348 -19.34 0.10 11.42
N THR A 349 -18.04 0.16 11.18
CA THR A 349 -17.10 -0.96 11.36
C THR A 349 -16.01 -0.56 12.34
N LEU A 350 -15.59 -1.46 13.23
CA LEU A 350 -14.55 -1.19 14.22
C LEU A 350 -13.25 -1.93 13.88
N SER A 351 -12.10 -1.31 14.20
CA SER A 351 -10.78 -1.93 13.97
C SER A 351 -10.59 -3.25 14.71
N GLU A 352 -11.34 -3.48 15.77
CA GLU A 352 -11.34 -4.72 16.53
C GLU A 352 -12.12 -5.85 15.86
N ASP A 353 -13.02 -5.56 14.91
CA ASP A 353 -13.81 -6.57 14.18
C ASP A 353 -13.06 -7.15 12.97
N ILE A 354 -11.82 -6.69 12.74
CA ILE A 354 -10.91 -7.29 11.78
C ILE A 354 -10.76 -8.78 12.07
N LYS A 355 -11.15 -9.61 11.08
CA LYS A 355 -11.11 -11.08 11.12
C LYS A 355 -12.06 -11.71 12.14
N LYS A 356 -13.11 -11.02 12.59
CA LYS A 356 -14.02 -11.52 13.65
C LYS A 356 -15.47 -11.69 13.23
N ASP A 357 -15.80 -11.38 11.99
CA ASP A 357 -17.10 -11.64 11.39
C ASP A 357 -16.97 -12.39 10.05
N ALA A 358 -16.36 -13.57 10.13
CA ALA A 358 -15.99 -14.33 8.94
C ALA A 358 -17.20 -14.80 8.11
N THR A 359 -18.29 -15.19 8.77
CA THR A 359 -19.46 -15.75 8.10
C THR A 359 -20.14 -14.73 7.19
N ASP A 360 -20.39 -13.53 7.69
CA ASP A 360 -21.14 -12.51 6.95
C ASP A 360 -20.25 -11.78 5.95
N CYS A 361 -19.00 -11.47 6.31
CA CYS A 361 -18.02 -10.94 5.36
C CYS A 361 -17.77 -11.88 4.17
N LYS A 362 -17.70 -13.20 4.40
CA LYS A 362 -17.60 -14.16 3.31
C LYS A 362 -18.87 -14.19 2.45
N ALA A 363 -20.05 -14.21 3.08
CA ALA A 363 -21.31 -14.22 2.37
C ALA A 363 -21.50 -12.94 1.53
N ALA A 364 -21.13 -11.78 2.05
CA ALA A 364 -21.19 -10.49 1.37
C ALA A 364 -20.22 -10.43 0.18
N VAL A 365 -19.01 -10.98 0.31
CA VAL A 365 -18.07 -11.10 -0.82
C VAL A 365 -18.60 -12.05 -1.90
N GLU A 366 -19.12 -13.22 -1.51
CA GLU A 366 -19.72 -14.19 -2.46
C GLU A 366 -20.96 -13.62 -3.17
N ALA A 367 -21.71 -12.75 -2.49
CA ALA A 367 -22.85 -12.04 -3.05
C ALA A 367 -22.46 -10.82 -3.92
N GLY A 368 -21.18 -10.42 -3.92
CA GLY A 368 -20.71 -9.21 -4.60
C GLY A 368 -21.16 -7.91 -3.94
N THR A 369 -21.59 -7.96 -2.68
CA THR A 369 -22.02 -6.79 -1.89
C THR A 369 -20.95 -6.28 -0.93
N ALA A 370 -19.84 -7.01 -0.76
CA ALA A 370 -18.63 -6.54 -0.08
C ALA A 370 -17.39 -6.79 -0.94
N THR A 371 -16.44 -5.86 -0.87
CA THR A 371 -15.15 -5.87 -1.57
C THR A 371 -14.03 -5.73 -0.56
N PHE A 372 -13.12 -6.69 -0.53
CA PHE A 372 -11.92 -6.66 0.31
C PHE A 372 -10.95 -5.57 -0.16
N GLN A 373 -10.53 -4.68 0.73
CA GLN A 373 -9.64 -3.55 0.46
C GLN A 373 -8.17 -3.84 0.80
N GLY A 374 -7.86 -5.04 1.28
CA GLY A 374 -6.52 -5.43 1.71
C GLY A 374 -6.43 -5.64 3.23
N GLU A 375 -5.28 -6.15 3.66
CA GLU A 375 -5.06 -6.40 5.09
C GLU A 375 -4.87 -5.08 5.83
N GLN A 376 -5.63 -4.91 6.91
CA GLN A 376 -5.46 -3.84 7.88
C GLN A 376 -4.99 -4.46 9.19
N ALA A 377 -4.05 -3.79 9.86
CA ALA A 377 -3.74 -4.13 11.24
C ALA A 377 -4.79 -3.48 12.14
N ALA A 378 -5.40 -4.24 13.04
CA ALA A 378 -6.16 -3.67 14.15
C ALA A 378 -5.27 -2.64 14.87
N ALA A 379 -5.85 -1.50 15.26
CA ALA A 379 -5.13 -0.50 16.02
C ALA A 379 -4.41 -1.19 17.20
N ALA A 380 -3.09 -1.07 17.25
CA ALA A 380 -2.31 -1.73 18.30
C ALA A 380 -2.72 -1.12 19.65
N PHE A 381 -3.23 -1.96 20.56
CA PHE A 381 -3.56 -1.53 21.92
C PHE A 381 -2.34 -0.83 22.56
N ASP A 382 -2.52 0.40 23.03
CA ASP A 382 -1.44 1.16 23.65
C ASP A 382 -1.19 0.68 25.08
N PHE A 383 -0.19 -0.19 25.27
CA PHE A 383 0.18 -0.70 26.59
C PHE A 383 0.81 0.37 27.51
N GLY A 384 1.22 1.53 26.99
CA GLY A 384 1.93 2.53 27.78
C GLY A 384 3.42 2.25 27.98
N SER A 385 3.92 2.52 29.19
CA SER A 385 5.35 2.36 29.55
C SER A 385 5.53 1.86 30.98
N ASP A 386 6.71 1.38 31.33
CA ASP A 386 7.02 0.85 32.68
C ASP A 386 7.38 1.94 33.69
N PHE A 387 6.55 2.97 33.84
CA PHE A 387 6.85 4.09 34.76
C PHE A 387 6.41 3.83 36.20
N SER A 388 5.46 2.91 36.43
CA SER A 388 4.94 2.62 37.76
C SER A 388 6.04 2.01 38.64
N LYS A 389 5.93 2.23 39.95
CA LYS A 389 6.77 1.55 40.95
C LYS A 389 6.51 0.04 41.01
N TRP A 390 5.37 -0.40 40.48
CA TRP A 390 4.97 -1.81 40.41
C TRP A 390 5.28 -2.44 39.06
N ALA A 391 5.79 -1.66 38.10
CA ALA A 391 6.17 -2.21 36.81
C ALA A 391 7.20 -3.35 36.94
N ASN A 392 7.07 -4.39 36.12
CA ASN A 392 7.97 -5.54 36.08
C ASN A 392 8.00 -6.37 37.39
N ASP A 393 6.90 -6.45 38.12
CA ASP A 393 6.76 -7.28 39.33
C ASP A 393 6.10 -8.65 39.08
N GLY A 394 5.60 -8.88 37.86
CA GLY A 394 5.01 -10.12 37.38
C GLY A 394 3.49 -10.21 37.57
N GLU A 395 2.84 -9.15 38.06
CA GLU A 395 1.40 -8.91 37.97
C GLU A 395 1.15 -7.77 36.97
N CYS A 396 -0.06 -7.68 36.39
CA CYS A 396 -0.44 -6.51 35.60
C CYS A 396 -1.13 -5.49 36.52
N ASP A 397 -0.46 -4.36 36.77
CA ASP A 397 -0.96 -3.28 37.64
C ASP A 397 -1.80 -2.24 36.88
N ASP A 398 -1.90 -2.38 35.56
CA ASP A 398 -2.70 -1.49 34.73
C ASP A 398 -4.19 -1.83 34.86
N LEU A 399 -4.93 -0.86 35.36
CA LEU A 399 -6.36 -0.96 35.60
C LEU A 399 -7.20 -1.20 34.34
N ARG A 400 -6.64 -0.99 33.15
CA ARG A 400 -7.28 -1.31 31.85
C ARG A 400 -7.37 -2.80 31.59
N PHE A 401 -6.74 -3.62 32.43
CA PHE A 401 -6.73 -5.07 32.30
C PHE A 401 -7.50 -5.74 33.44
N GLU A 402 -7.91 -6.98 33.20
CA GLU A 402 -8.56 -7.85 34.17
C GLU A 402 -8.13 -9.30 34.04
N GLY A 403 -8.33 -10.09 35.08
CA GLY A 403 -8.05 -11.52 35.06
C GLY A 403 -7.07 -11.98 36.15
N PRO A 404 -6.75 -13.28 36.21
CA PRO A 404 -5.90 -13.85 37.26
C PRO A 404 -4.43 -13.38 37.23
N GLY A 405 -4.01 -12.63 36.21
CA GLY A 405 -2.70 -11.99 36.15
C GLY A 405 -2.66 -10.56 36.69
N THR A 406 -3.79 -9.92 36.98
CA THR A 406 -3.77 -8.53 37.50
C THR A 406 -3.46 -8.47 38.99
N ASN A 407 -2.93 -7.33 39.44
CA ASN A 407 -2.82 -7.05 40.87
C ASN A 407 -4.20 -7.10 41.54
N LYS A 408 -4.22 -7.54 42.80
CA LYS A 408 -5.46 -7.53 43.62
C LYS A 408 -5.97 -6.13 43.92
N LYS A 409 -5.10 -5.12 43.85
CA LYS A 409 -5.44 -3.72 44.06
C LYS A 409 -4.85 -2.90 42.91
N LEU A 410 -5.71 -2.60 41.94
CA LEU A 410 -5.39 -1.71 40.83
C LEU A 410 -5.55 -0.25 41.30
N LEU A 411 -4.63 0.62 40.89
CA LEU A 411 -4.63 2.05 41.26
C LEU A 411 -4.60 2.92 40.01
N THR A 412 -5.32 4.04 40.03
CA THR A 412 -5.36 5.01 38.94
C THR A 412 -3.99 5.59 38.61
N GLU A 413 -3.10 5.72 39.60
CA GLU A 413 -1.72 6.17 39.41
C GLU A 413 -0.82 5.19 38.64
N ASP A 414 -1.23 3.93 38.49
CA ASP A 414 -0.48 2.87 37.80
C ASP A 414 -1.00 2.61 36.37
N LEU A 415 -2.00 3.38 35.92
CA LEU A 415 -2.58 3.34 34.58
C LEU A 415 -1.50 3.55 33.49
N MET A 416 -1.43 2.65 32.50
CA MET A 416 -0.40 2.63 31.44
C MET A 416 1.04 2.53 31.99
N GLY A 417 1.20 2.14 33.25
CA GLY A 417 2.45 2.21 34.00
C GLY A 417 3.22 0.90 34.09
N ASP A 418 2.65 -0.18 33.57
CA ASP A 418 3.18 -1.54 33.69
C ASP A 418 3.01 -2.31 32.37
N ALA A 419 3.52 -1.72 31.30
CA ALA A 419 3.33 -2.21 29.94
C ALA A 419 3.92 -3.61 29.73
N THR A 420 5.11 -3.87 30.28
CA THR A 420 5.82 -5.13 30.07
C THR A 420 5.07 -6.33 30.64
N ASP A 421 4.59 -6.27 31.89
CA ASP A 421 3.88 -7.39 32.51
C ASP A 421 2.46 -7.54 31.94
N CYS A 422 1.75 -6.43 31.72
CA CYS A 422 0.43 -6.48 31.11
C CYS A 422 0.44 -7.06 29.69
N LYS A 423 1.46 -6.73 28.88
CA LYS A 423 1.65 -7.34 27.57
C LYS A 423 1.94 -8.84 27.68
N ALA A 424 2.89 -9.21 28.53
CA ALA A 424 3.26 -10.61 28.70
C ALA A 424 2.09 -11.46 29.20
N LEU A 425 1.33 -10.96 30.16
CA LEU A 425 0.18 -11.67 30.73
C LEU A 425 -1.01 -11.71 29.76
N LEU A 426 -1.16 -10.72 28.88
CA LEU A 426 -2.15 -10.75 27.81
C LEU A 426 -1.79 -11.82 26.77
N ASP A 427 -0.52 -11.87 26.35
CA ASP A 427 -0.01 -12.89 25.42
C ASP A 427 -0.13 -14.31 26.00
N GLU A 428 0.00 -14.45 27.32
CA GLU A 428 -0.25 -15.71 28.05
C GLU A 428 -1.74 -16.05 28.25
N GLY A 429 -2.65 -15.15 27.90
CA GLY A 429 -4.09 -15.28 28.13
C GLY A 429 -4.48 -15.27 29.62
N ARG A 430 -3.63 -14.70 30.48
CA ARG A 430 -3.84 -14.59 31.92
C ARG A 430 -4.50 -13.27 32.33
N VAL A 431 -4.44 -12.27 31.47
CA VAL A 431 -5.27 -11.06 31.56
C VAL A 431 -5.98 -10.82 30.24
N SER A 432 -7.03 -10.03 30.26
CA SER A 432 -7.75 -9.49 29.10
C SER A 432 -7.89 -7.97 29.25
N ILE A 433 -8.01 -7.28 28.13
CA ILE A 433 -8.30 -5.84 28.11
C ILE A 433 -9.78 -5.63 28.48
N ARG A 434 -10.04 -4.76 29.46
CA ARG A 434 -11.39 -4.36 29.84
C ARG A 434 -12.02 -3.53 28.73
N GLN A 435 -13.25 -3.90 28.34
CA GLN A 435 -13.98 -3.31 27.21
C GLN A 435 -14.14 -1.78 27.31
N VAL A 436 -14.32 -1.23 28.52
CA VAL A 436 -14.48 0.23 28.71
C VAL A 436 -13.22 1.07 28.53
N TYR A 437 -12.07 0.42 28.41
CA TYR A 437 -10.77 1.08 28.22
C TYR A 437 -10.25 0.93 26.80
N THR A 438 -11.05 0.37 25.90
CA THR A 438 -10.81 0.48 24.47
C THR A 438 -11.12 1.91 24.04
N PRO A 439 -10.29 2.53 23.17
CA PRO A 439 -10.58 3.85 22.60
C PRO A 439 -12.01 3.99 22.04
N GLU A 440 -12.59 2.89 21.59
CA GLU A 440 -13.91 2.75 20.99
C GLU A 440 -15.05 2.96 22.01
N TYR A 441 -14.95 2.40 23.22
CA TYR A 441 -15.97 2.62 24.26
C TYR A 441 -15.98 4.07 24.77
N ALA A 442 -14.83 4.75 24.79
CA ALA A 442 -14.79 6.18 25.10
C ALA A 442 -15.33 7.05 23.95
N ALA A 443 -15.20 6.60 22.69
CA ALA A 443 -15.65 7.33 21.51
C ALA A 443 -17.18 7.30 21.30
N GLY A 444 -17.89 6.32 21.89
CA GLY A 444 -19.35 6.20 21.88
C GLY A 444 -20.11 7.10 22.87
N ALA A 445 -19.41 7.89 23.68
CA ALA A 445 -20.02 8.78 24.67
C ALA A 445 -20.60 10.06 24.02
N PRO A 446 -21.77 10.56 24.47
CA PRO A 446 -22.45 10.15 25.69
C PRO A 446 -23.46 9.01 25.52
N TYR A 447 -23.39 8.02 26.41
CA TYR A 447 -24.30 6.89 26.45
C TYR A 447 -25.70 7.30 26.94
N ASP A 448 -26.74 6.71 26.33
CA ASP A 448 -28.11 6.89 26.81
C ASP A 448 -28.28 6.23 28.19
N SER A 449 -28.42 7.07 29.20
CA SER A 449 -28.55 6.68 30.61
C SER A 449 -30.02 6.56 31.05
N SER A 450 -30.99 6.78 30.14
CA SER A 450 -32.40 6.96 30.50
C SER A 450 -33.08 5.70 31.06
N ASP A 451 -32.57 4.52 30.71
CA ASP A 451 -33.09 3.23 31.15
C ASP A 451 -32.34 2.65 32.38
N ILE A 452 -31.38 3.38 32.95
CA ILE A 452 -30.57 2.91 34.09
C ILE A 452 -31.02 3.58 35.39
N ASP A 453 -31.35 2.77 36.40
CA ASP A 453 -31.59 3.27 37.76
C ASP A 453 -30.27 3.41 38.52
N PHE A 454 -29.75 4.63 38.59
CA PHE A 454 -28.53 4.97 39.35
C PHE A 454 -28.75 5.08 40.87
N GLY A 455 -30.00 5.13 41.35
CA GLY A 455 -30.32 5.23 42.77
C GLY A 455 -30.28 6.65 43.35
N ASP A 456 -29.71 6.82 44.55
CA ASP A 456 -29.54 8.10 45.26
C ASP A 456 -28.07 8.38 45.62
N ASN A 457 -27.80 9.47 46.36
CA ASN A 457 -26.44 9.84 46.83
C ASN A 457 -26.31 9.65 48.35
N SER A 458 -26.81 8.54 48.91
CA SER A 458 -26.90 8.34 50.36
C SER A 458 -25.64 7.75 51.02
N SER A 459 -24.67 7.27 50.23
CA SER A 459 -23.43 6.70 50.77
C SER A 459 -22.52 7.77 51.38
N SER A 460 -21.51 7.36 52.16
CA SER A 460 -20.49 8.29 52.67
C SER A 460 -19.45 8.70 51.63
N TYR A 461 -19.42 8.01 50.49
CA TYR A 461 -18.50 8.23 49.39
C TYR A 461 -19.17 8.97 48.22
N ALA A 462 -20.50 9.09 48.23
CA ALA A 462 -21.22 9.76 47.17
C ALA A 462 -20.79 11.22 46.91
N ASN A 463 -20.75 11.62 45.63
CA ASN A 463 -20.32 12.95 45.15
C ASN A 463 -18.82 13.24 45.41
N ASP A 464 -17.97 12.22 45.40
CA ASP A 464 -16.52 12.38 45.51
C ASP A 464 -15.80 12.40 44.15
N GLY A 465 -16.55 12.18 43.06
CA GLY A 465 -16.08 12.21 41.68
C GLY A 465 -15.69 10.84 41.12
N GLU A 466 -15.84 9.77 41.90
CA GLU A 466 -15.73 8.38 41.46
C GLU A 466 -17.08 7.67 41.67
N CYS A 467 -17.43 6.73 40.81
CA CYS A 467 -18.63 5.92 40.91
C CYS A 467 -18.41 4.76 41.88
N ASP A 468 -19.00 4.82 43.07
CA ASP A 468 -18.82 3.80 44.11
C ASP A 468 -19.77 2.60 43.98
N ASP A 469 -20.75 2.67 43.08
CA ASP A 469 -21.74 1.61 42.94
C ASP A 469 -21.10 0.34 42.32
N PRO A 470 -21.07 -0.80 43.05
CA PRO A 470 -20.47 -2.06 42.57
C PRO A 470 -21.12 -2.64 41.32
N ARG A 471 -22.29 -2.14 40.89
CA ARG A 471 -22.90 -2.50 39.60
C ARG A 471 -22.14 -1.93 38.42
N PHE A 472 -21.32 -0.91 38.64
CA PHE A 472 -20.57 -0.23 37.58
C PHE A 472 -19.09 -0.57 37.63
N GLN A 473 -18.45 -0.53 36.47
CA GLN A 473 -17.04 -0.83 36.32
C GLN A 473 -16.41 0.08 35.27
N GLY A 474 -15.23 0.64 35.55
CA GLY A 474 -14.47 1.45 34.60
C GLY A 474 -13.63 2.52 35.30
N PRO A 475 -12.96 3.42 34.56
CA PRO A 475 -12.06 4.43 35.14
C PRO A 475 -12.75 5.47 35.99
N GLY A 476 -14.04 5.69 35.72
CA GLY A 476 -14.88 6.53 36.52
C GLY A 476 -15.41 5.81 37.76
N ALA A 477 -15.10 4.53 38.00
CA ALA A 477 -15.52 3.81 39.20
C ALA A 477 -14.44 3.83 40.29
N ALA A 478 -14.89 3.78 41.54
CA ALA A 478 -13.99 3.74 42.69
C ALA A 478 -13.11 2.48 42.65
N ALA A 479 -11.83 2.63 43.01
CA ALA A 479 -10.87 1.53 43.03
C ALA A 479 -11.21 0.44 44.08
N THR A 480 -12.15 0.70 44.99
CA THR A 480 -12.64 -0.26 45.98
C THR A 480 -14.15 -0.16 46.09
N LEU A 481 -14.84 -1.12 45.49
CA LEU A 481 -16.30 -1.18 45.50
C LEU A 481 -16.80 -1.95 46.72
N LEU A 482 -17.78 -1.40 47.43
CA LEU A 482 -18.43 -2.05 48.58
C LEU A 482 -19.89 -2.34 48.25
N ASP A 483 -20.39 -3.51 48.67
CA ASP A 483 -21.82 -3.85 48.53
C ASP A 483 -22.76 -2.83 49.19
N SER A 484 -22.27 -2.09 50.19
CA SER A 484 -23.04 -1.03 50.87
C SER A 484 -23.31 0.21 50.02
N ASP A 485 -22.54 0.42 48.96
CA ASP A 485 -22.59 1.64 48.14
C ASP A 485 -23.42 1.44 46.86
N ARG A 486 -23.99 0.25 46.68
CA ARG A 486 -24.95 -0.07 45.62
C ARG A 486 -26.11 0.92 45.61
N MET A 487 -26.41 1.51 44.45
CA MET A 487 -27.46 2.50 44.22
C MET A 487 -27.38 3.74 45.13
N SER A 488 -26.20 4.05 45.66
CA SER A 488 -26.03 5.06 46.69
C SER A 488 -25.05 6.17 46.31
N ASP A 489 -24.63 6.20 45.04
CA ASP A 489 -23.77 7.22 44.44
C ASP A 489 -24.20 7.58 43.00
N ALA A 490 -25.45 8.02 42.87
CA ALA A 490 -26.11 8.16 41.58
C ALA A 490 -25.50 9.22 40.66
N ASP A 491 -25.12 10.38 41.19
CA ASP A 491 -24.64 11.50 40.36
C ASP A 491 -23.28 11.21 39.71
N ASP A 492 -22.33 10.63 40.46
CA ASP A 492 -21.00 10.31 39.93
C ASP A 492 -21.08 9.11 38.98
N CYS A 493 -21.84 8.07 39.33
CA CYS A 493 -22.07 6.93 38.44
C CYS A 493 -22.77 7.30 37.14
N LYS A 494 -23.74 8.21 37.18
CA LYS A 494 -24.40 8.69 35.97
C LYS A 494 -23.45 9.51 35.11
N ALA A 495 -22.71 10.44 35.71
CA ALA A 495 -21.75 11.27 34.99
C ALA A 495 -20.65 10.41 34.36
N ALA A 496 -20.15 9.42 35.08
CA ALA A 496 -19.15 8.48 34.58
C ALA A 496 -19.71 7.59 33.46
N PHE A 497 -20.94 7.11 33.58
CA PHE A 497 -21.58 6.29 32.55
C PHE A 497 -21.82 7.10 31.28
N GLU A 498 -22.38 8.30 31.39
CA GLU A 498 -22.56 9.21 30.25
C GLU A 498 -21.23 9.70 29.66
N ALA A 499 -20.15 9.75 30.44
CA ALA A 499 -18.81 10.04 29.91
C ALA A 499 -18.13 8.84 29.24
N GLY A 500 -18.76 7.66 29.27
CA GLY A 500 -18.16 6.42 28.80
C GLY A 500 -16.99 5.94 29.67
N THR A 501 -16.90 6.42 30.90
CA THR A 501 -15.86 6.01 31.85
C THR A 501 -16.33 4.93 32.81
N VAL A 502 -17.58 4.45 32.72
CA VAL A 502 -18.01 3.18 33.35
C VAL A 502 -19.05 2.45 32.49
N VAL A 503 -19.16 1.14 32.65
CA VAL A 503 -20.26 0.27 32.19
C VAL A 503 -21.07 -0.23 33.38
N LEU A 504 -22.35 -0.53 33.15
CA LEU A 504 -23.15 -1.35 34.04
C LEU A 504 -22.86 -2.84 33.77
N ILE A 505 -22.33 -3.57 34.76
CA ILE A 505 -21.95 -4.99 34.63
C ILE A 505 -22.95 -5.97 35.27
N ASP A 506 -23.83 -5.48 36.13
CA ASP A 506 -24.93 -6.28 36.68
C ASP A 506 -26.18 -6.08 35.81
N GLY A 507 -26.55 -7.09 35.03
CA GLY A 507 -27.69 -7.10 34.10
C GLY A 507 -29.08 -7.12 34.74
N GLU A 508 -29.30 -6.41 35.84
CA GLU A 508 -30.63 -6.10 36.36
C GLU A 508 -31.02 -4.67 35.95
N SER A 509 -31.64 -4.58 34.77
CA SER A 509 -32.46 -3.46 34.29
C SER A 509 -33.72 -3.28 35.12
#